data_AF-A0A2E9IUP8-F1
#
_entry.id   AF-A0A2E9IUP8-F1
#
_cell.length_a   1.000
_cell.length_b   1.000
_cell.length_c   1.000
_cell.angle_alpha   90.00
_cell.angle_beta   90.00
_cell.angle_gamma   90.00
#
_symmetry.space_group_name_H-M   'P 1'
#
loop_
_entity.id
_entity.type
_entity.pdbx_description
1 polymer ?
#
loop_
_entity_poly.entity_id
_entity_poly.type
_entity_poly.pdbx_seq_one_letter_code
_entity_poly.pdbx_strand_id
1 'polypeptide(L)'
;MPSKADLSTTEASAERAAAEVLSAEAAIEQAQAEINIIKSNLDKSIIRSPVDGIVLSRSIDAGQTVAASYSTPELFVVAEDLSQMKLEVTVAEADIGRVESGQSATFQVDAWPDRTYQAEVLKVSYGSSETDNVVTYETELSASNEDLSLRPGMTATADIHVAQHSDVLLVPIAALRFEPTPPDQAPKTSSKSNESFLSKLMPGPPRRGGSGSGRPQNDNMLERGSGSTIWILQDNRPSPIEVTIGLSDGRYTEVSGDGLNVGSEVIISESI
;
A
#
# COMPACT_ATOMS: atom_id res chain seq x y z
N MET A 1 -83.15 -18.08 42.24
CA MET A 1 -82.29 -17.99 41.05
C MET A 1 -82.14 -16.51 40.74
N PRO A 2 -80.92 -15.97 40.60
CA PRO A 2 -80.72 -14.58 40.19
C PRO A 2 -81.38 -14.34 38.81
N SER A 3 -81.82 -13.10 38.56
CA SER A 3 -82.45 -12.75 37.30
C SER A 3 -81.41 -12.65 36.19
N LYS A 4 -81.81 -12.81 34.91
CA LYS A 4 -80.89 -12.65 33.76
C LYS A 4 -80.19 -11.29 33.73
N ALA A 5 -80.83 -10.25 34.27
CA ALA A 5 -80.27 -8.91 34.37
C ALA A 5 -79.12 -8.83 35.41
N ASP A 6 -79.26 -9.52 36.55
CA ASP A 6 -78.23 -9.57 37.59
C ASP A 6 -76.96 -10.31 37.10
N LEU A 7 -77.13 -11.35 36.27
CA LEU A 7 -75.99 -12.03 35.63
C LEU A 7 -75.27 -11.11 34.63
N SER A 8 -76.00 -10.43 33.73
CA SER A 8 -75.35 -9.53 32.77
C SER A 8 -74.63 -8.34 33.42
N THR A 9 -75.13 -7.85 34.55
CA THR A 9 -74.51 -6.71 35.27
C THR A 9 -73.24 -7.14 36.00
N THR A 10 -73.23 -8.35 36.58
CA THR A 10 -72.04 -8.92 37.20
C THR A 10 -70.97 -9.30 36.17
N GLU A 11 -71.35 -9.90 35.04
CA GLU A 11 -70.44 -10.17 33.91
C GLU A 11 -69.81 -8.88 33.38
N ALA A 12 -70.61 -7.85 33.08
CA ALA A 12 -70.09 -6.57 32.60
C ALA A 12 -69.24 -5.83 33.65
N SER A 13 -69.47 -6.07 34.95
CA SER A 13 -68.62 -5.53 36.02
C SER A 13 -67.30 -6.27 36.12
N ALA A 14 -67.29 -7.59 35.95
CA ALA A 14 -66.08 -8.39 35.96
C ALA A 14 -65.20 -8.08 34.74
N GLU A 15 -65.79 -7.90 33.56
CA GLU A 15 -65.07 -7.51 32.34
C GLU A 15 -64.45 -6.12 32.47
N ARG A 16 -65.18 -5.15 33.07
CA ARG A 16 -64.63 -3.82 33.39
C ARG A 16 -63.46 -3.91 34.36
N ALA A 17 -63.58 -4.68 35.44
CA ALA A 17 -62.48 -4.88 36.38
C ALA A 17 -61.26 -5.56 35.73
N ALA A 18 -61.47 -6.53 34.83
CA ALA A 18 -60.39 -7.16 34.09
C ALA A 18 -59.69 -6.18 33.14
N ALA A 19 -60.46 -5.34 32.42
CA ALA A 19 -59.91 -4.28 31.57
C ALA A 19 -59.15 -3.21 32.37
N GLU A 20 -59.62 -2.87 33.58
CA GLU A 20 -58.92 -1.98 34.51
C GLU A 20 -57.59 -2.57 34.98
N VAL A 21 -57.55 -3.86 35.32
CA VAL A 21 -56.31 -4.57 35.68
C VAL A 21 -55.32 -4.56 34.51
N LEU A 22 -55.76 -4.94 33.30
CA LEU A 22 -54.92 -4.91 32.10
C LEU A 22 -54.39 -3.49 31.81
N SER A 23 -55.21 -2.47 32.01
CA SER A 23 -54.80 -1.07 31.83
C SER A 23 -53.76 -0.65 32.87
N ALA A 24 -53.93 -1.07 34.13
CA ALA A 24 -52.96 -0.82 35.19
C ALA A 24 -51.64 -1.56 34.97
N GLU A 25 -51.69 -2.81 34.50
CA GLU A 25 -50.51 -3.59 34.11
C GLU A 25 -49.73 -2.93 32.97
N ALA A 26 -50.43 -2.47 31.93
CA ALA A 26 -49.82 -1.72 30.83
C ALA A 26 -49.17 -0.41 31.32
N ALA A 27 -49.80 0.30 32.27
CA ALA A 27 -49.22 1.50 32.87
C ALA A 27 -47.97 1.20 33.71
N ILE A 28 -47.93 0.07 34.42
CA ILE A 28 -46.74 -0.40 35.14
C ILE A 28 -45.62 -0.73 34.14
N GLU A 29 -45.93 -1.43 33.05
CA GLU A 29 -44.94 -1.75 32.01
C GLU A 29 -44.35 -0.48 31.38
N GLN A 30 -45.19 0.50 31.06
CA GLN A 30 -44.75 1.79 30.55
C GLN A 30 -43.83 2.52 31.53
N ALA A 31 -44.21 2.58 32.82
CA ALA A 31 -43.38 3.21 33.85
C ALA A 31 -42.05 2.46 34.04
N GLN A 32 -42.05 1.13 33.94
CA GLN A 32 -40.84 0.33 34.02
C GLN A 32 -39.91 0.55 32.83
N ALA A 33 -40.45 0.69 31.62
CA ALA A 33 -39.69 1.06 30.43
C ALA A 33 -39.04 2.44 30.57
N GLU A 34 -39.76 3.41 31.13
CA GLU A 34 -39.23 4.75 31.41
C GLU A 34 -38.08 4.71 32.43
N ILE A 35 -38.21 3.91 33.51
CA ILE A 35 -37.13 3.68 34.46
C ILE A 35 -35.88 3.10 33.76
N ASN A 36 -36.06 2.15 32.83
CA ASN A 36 -34.94 1.56 32.10
C ASN A 36 -34.24 2.59 31.20
N ILE A 37 -34.99 3.46 30.52
CA ILE A 37 -34.43 4.56 29.72
C ILE A 37 -33.61 5.51 30.60
N ILE A 38 -34.15 5.90 31.76
CA ILE A 38 -33.46 6.78 32.70
C ILE A 38 -32.18 6.12 33.24
N LYS A 39 -32.23 4.83 33.57
CA LYS A 39 -31.04 4.06 33.98
C LYS A 39 -29.98 4.03 32.89
N SER A 40 -30.35 3.74 31.65
CA SER A 40 -29.40 3.76 30.53
C SER A 40 -28.80 5.15 30.28
N ASN A 41 -29.56 6.22 30.49
CA ASN A 41 -29.04 7.59 30.41
C ASN A 41 -28.07 7.90 31.55
N LEU A 42 -28.35 7.41 32.76
CA LEU A 42 -27.44 7.51 33.90
C LEU A 42 -26.14 6.73 33.64
N ASP A 43 -26.21 5.52 33.10
CA ASP A 43 -25.03 4.72 32.77
C ASP A 43 -24.14 5.43 31.73
N LYS A 44 -24.75 6.08 30.74
CA LYS A 44 -24.04 6.92 29.75
C LYS A 44 -23.36 8.16 30.34
N SER A 45 -23.68 8.56 31.58
CA SER A 45 -22.98 9.65 32.27
C SER A 45 -21.57 9.27 32.73
N ILE A 46 -21.29 7.96 32.85
CA ILE A 46 -19.98 7.42 33.22
C ILE A 46 -19.35 6.83 31.95
N ILE A 47 -18.35 7.54 31.41
CA ILE A 47 -17.60 7.05 30.26
C ILE A 47 -16.64 5.95 30.72
N ARG A 48 -16.81 4.73 30.18
CA ARG A 48 -15.94 3.57 30.44
C ARG A 48 -15.18 3.20 29.17
N SER A 49 -13.97 2.67 29.32
CA SER A 49 -13.24 2.12 28.18
C SER A 49 -13.95 0.86 27.68
N PRO A 50 -14.16 0.70 26.36
CA PRO A 50 -14.74 -0.52 25.79
C PRO A 50 -13.75 -1.69 25.81
N VAL A 51 -12.45 -1.41 25.92
CA VAL A 51 -11.36 -2.39 25.91
C VAL A 51 -10.38 -2.08 27.04
N ASP A 52 -9.71 -3.13 27.56
CA ASP A 52 -8.53 -2.95 28.40
C ASP A 52 -7.34 -2.57 27.51
N GLY A 53 -6.44 -1.71 27.98
CA GLY A 53 -5.36 -1.22 27.13
C GLY A 53 -4.59 -0.02 27.68
N ILE A 54 -3.79 0.58 26.80
CA ILE A 54 -2.96 1.75 27.09
C ILE A 54 -3.59 3.00 26.47
N VAL A 55 -3.75 4.06 27.28
CA VAL A 55 -4.24 5.36 26.80
C VAL A 55 -3.16 6.05 25.98
N LEU A 56 -3.39 6.20 24.67
CA LEU A 56 -2.49 6.85 23.72
C LEU A 56 -2.61 8.38 23.79
N SER A 57 -3.84 8.87 23.84
CA SER A 57 -4.11 10.30 23.87
C SER A 57 -5.32 10.60 24.73
N ARG A 58 -5.31 11.83 25.27
CA ARG A 58 -6.38 12.40 26.06
C ARG A 58 -6.66 13.79 25.49
N SER A 59 -7.85 13.96 24.93
CA SER A 59 -8.23 15.18 24.20
C SER A 59 -9.11 16.12 25.03
N ILE A 60 -9.39 15.77 26.29
CA ILE A 60 -10.25 16.55 27.18
C ILE A 60 -9.70 16.73 28.59
N ASP A 61 -10.02 17.89 29.16
CA ASP A 61 -9.70 18.24 30.54
C ASP A 61 -10.88 18.19 31.50
N ALA A 62 -10.57 17.90 32.76
CA ALA A 62 -11.58 17.92 33.82
C ALA A 62 -12.17 19.34 33.94
N GLY A 63 -13.49 19.44 33.82
CA GLY A 63 -14.21 20.73 33.83
C GLY A 63 -14.41 21.35 32.44
N GLN A 64 -13.87 20.76 31.37
CA GLN A 64 -14.17 21.19 30.01
C GLN A 64 -15.60 20.80 29.61
N THR A 65 -16.34 21.75 29.06
CA THR A 65 -17.68 21.48 28.53
C THR A 65 -17.57 20.70 27.23
N VAL A 66 -18.18 19.51 27.19
CA VAL A 66 -18.35 18.71 25.97
C VAL A 66 -19.78 18.85 25.46
N ALA A 67 -19.94 19.28 24.22
CA ALA A 67 -21.25 19.41 23.58
C ALA A 67 -21.44 18.28 22.57
N ALA A 68 -21.99 17.15 23.00
CA ALA A 68 -22.19 15.95 22.17
C ALA A 68 -23.37 16.08 21.17
N SER A 69 -24.02 17.24 21.07
CA SER A 69 -25.25 17.41 20.28
C SER A 69 -25.03 17.55 18.77
N TYR A 70 -23.81 17.86 18.32
CA TYR A 70 -23.50 18.09 16.89
C TYR A 70 -22.32 17.25 16.36
N SER A 71 -21.36 16.92 17.21
CA SER A 71 -20.27 15.99 16.93
C SER A 71 -20.01 15.16 18.17
N THR A 72 -19.60 13.91 18.01
CA THR A 72 -19.14 13.07 19.12
C THR A 72 -17.66 13.34 19.32
N PRO A 73 -17.25 14.15 20.31
CA PRO A 73 -15.84 14.44 20.52
C PRO A 73 -15.12 13.16 20.95
N GLU A 74 -13.97 12.88 20.32
CA GLU A 74 -13.05 11.84 20.79
C GLU A 74 -12.43 12.30 22.11
N LEU A 75 -12.73 11.60 23.20
CA LEU A 75 -12.25 11.96 24.53
C LEU A 75 -10.88 11.34 24.83
N PHE A 76 -10.73 10.07 24.49
CA PHE A 76 -9.54 9.26 24.72
C PHE A 76 -9.34 8.31 23.55
N VAL A 77 -8.08 8.07 23.19
CA VAL A 77 -7.69 6.98 22.29
C VAL A 77 -6.99 5.93 23.13
N VAL A 78 -7.47 4.69 23.07
CA VAL A 78 -6.94 3.55 23.84
C VAL A 78 -6.51 2.47 22.85
N ALA A 79 -5.28 2.01 22.99
CA ALA A 79 -4.79 0.84 22.27
C ALA A 79 -5.01 -0.41 23.13
N GLU A 80 -5.71 -1.41 22.59
CA GLU A 80 -5.97 -2.68 23.26
C GLU A 80 -4.67 -3.47 23.51
N ASP A 81 -3.91 -3.69 22.43
CA ASP A 81 -2.63 -4.38 22.50
C ASP A 81 -1.59 -3.69 21.61
N LEU A 82 -0.45 -3.34 22.20
CA LEU A 82 0.70 -2.78 21.48
C LEU A 82 1.69 -3.86 21.02
N SER A 83 1.52 -5.12 21.45
CA SER A 83 2.37 -6.22 21.04
C SER A 83 2.17 -6.62 19.58
N GLN A 84 0.98 -6.34 19.03
CA GLN A 84 0.63 -6.58 17.64
C GLN A 84 0.38 -5.23 16.98
N MET A 85 1.25 -4.87 16.04
CA MET A 85 1.17 -3.62 15.32
C MET A 85 0.68 -3.87 13.90
N LYS A 86 -0.09 -2.91 13.39
CA LYS A 86 -0.42 -2.84 11.97
C LYS A 86 0.41 -1.74 11.35
N LEU A 87 1.02 -2.05 10.22
CA LEU A 87 1.71 -1.09 9.39
C LEU A 87 0.86 -0.84 8.15
N GLU A 88 0.45 0.41 7.98
CA GLU A 88 -0.29 0.90 6.81
C GLU A 88 0.72 1.49 5.83
N VAL A 89 0.81 0.90 4.64
CA VAL A 89 1.75 1.32 3.59
C VAL A 89 0.98 1.67 2.33
N THR A 90 1.36 2.77 1.69
CA THR A 90 0.81 3.18 0.40
C THR A 90 1.69 2.65 -0.74
N VAL A 91 1.10 1.84 -1.60
CA VAL A 91 1.78 1.25 -2.77
C VAL A 91 1.29 1.93 -4.04
N ALA A 92 2.20 2.30 -4.94
CA ALA A 92 1.84 2.95 -6.20
C ALA A 92 1.07 2.01 -7.15
N GLU A 93 0.19 2.58 -7.97
CA GLU A 93 -0.58 1.83 -8.98
C GLU A 93 0.30 0.98 -9.91
N ALA A 94 1.50 1.45 -10.25
CA ALA A 94 2.43 0.71 -11.11
C ALA A 94 2.93 -0.62 -10.51
N ASP A 95 2.92 -0.72 -9.17
CA ASP A 95 3.54 -1.84 -8.44
C ASP A 95 2.53 -2.76 -7.77
N ILE A 96 1.31 -2.28 -7.50
CA ILE A 96 0.27 -3.02 -6.78
C ILE A 96 -0.07 -4.37 -7.43
N GLY A 97 0.07 -4.49 -8.75
CA GLY A 97 -0.23 -5.73 -9.48
C GLY A 97 0.70 -6.91 -9.14
N ARG A 98 1.79 -6.67 -8.41
CA ARG A 98 2.74 -7.70 -7.94
C ARG A 98 2.61 -8.01 -6.45
N VAL A 99 1.84 -7.21 -5.72
CA VAL A 99 1.68 -7.33 -4.26
C VAL A 99 0.46 -8.18 -3.97
N GLU A 100 0.67 -9.23 -3.19
CA GLU A 100 -0.37 -10.19 -2.82
C GLU A 100 -0.36 -10.45 -1.31
N SER A 101 -1.52 -10.80 -0.75
CA SER A 101 -1.64 -11.20 0.65
C SER A 101 -0.80 -12.45 0.94
N GLY A 102 -0.11 -12.47 2.07
CA GLY A 102 0.79 -13.56 2.51
C GLY A 102 2.24 -13.41 2.07
N GLN A 103 2.59 -12.36 1.33
CA GLN A 103 3.98 -12.05 1.01
C GLN A 103 4.73 -11.60 2.27
N SER A 104 5.97 -12.06 2.41
CA SER A 104 6.89 -11.57 3.44
C SER A 104 7.37 -10.16 3.09
N ALA A 105 7.51 -9.33 4.11
CA ALA A 105 8.01 -7.98 3.97
C ALA A 105 8.97 -7.67 5.12
N THR A 106 9.83 -6.69 4.90
CA THR A 106 10.67 -6.11 5.93
C THR A 106 10.43 -4.63 6.02
N PHE A 107 10.52 -4.04 7.20
CA PHE A 107 10.41 -2.60 7.34
C PHE A 107 11.43 -2.05 8.35
N GLN A 108 11.75 -0.78 8.18
CA GLN A 108 12.54 0.02 9.11
C GLN A 108 11.72 1.24 9.49
N VAL A 109 11.93 1.73 10.71
CA VAL A 109 11.31 2.97 11.20
C VAL A 109 12.36 4.05 11.32
N ASP A 110 11.96 5.30 11.10
CA ASP A 110 12.88 6.45 11.12
C ASP A 110 13.60 6.60 12.47
N ALA A 111 12.97 6.15 13.56
CA ALA A 111 13.55 6.16 14.90
C ALA A 111 14.69 5.14 15.08
N TRP A 112 14.71 4.05 14.29
CA TRP A 112 15.71 2.98 14.37
C TRP A 112 16.08 2.47 12.96
N PRO A 113 16.87 3.25 12.18
CA PRO A 113 17.22 2.89 10.82
C PRO A 113 18.11 1.63 10.73
N ASP A 114 18.90 1.34 11.77
CA ASP A 114 19.79 0.18 11.82
C ASP A 114 19.06 -1.14 12.18
N ARG A 115 17.75 -1.08 12.43
CA ARG A 115 16.96 -2.25 12.84
C ARG A 115 15.87 -2.54 11.83
N THR A 116 15.90 -3.77 11.31
CA THR A 116 14.88 -4.30 10.41
C THR A 116 13.89 -5.14 11.20
N TYR A 117 12.61 -4.91 10.95
CA TYR A 117 11.50 -5.69 11.50
C TYR A 117 10.90 -6.55 10.39
N GLN A 118 10.47 -7.75 10.76
CA GLN A 118 9.77 -8.66 9.86
C GLN A 118 8.28 -8.34 9.88
N ALA A 119 7.65 -8.42 8.71
CA ALA A 119 6.23 -8.22 8.53
C ALA A 119 5.65 -9.17 7.48
N GLU A 120 4.33 -9.31 7.50
CA GLU A 120 3.58 -10.09 6.50
C GLU A 120 2.41 -9.28 5.98
N VAL A 121 2.21 -9.30 4.67
CA VAL A 121 1.09 -8.60 4.02
C VAL A 121 -0.21 -9.30 4.40
N LEU A 122 -1.04 -8.63 5.20
CA LEU A 122 -2.35 -9.15 5.60
C LEU A 122 -3.38 -8.92 4.50
N LYS A 123 -3.40 -7.70 3.96
CA LYS A 123 -4.46 -7.28 3.06
C LYS A 123 -4.00 -6.16 2.17
N VAL A 124 -4.41 -6.25 0.91
CA VAL A 124 -4.24 -5.20 -0.08
C VAL A 124 -5.63 -4.62 -0.36
N SER A 125 -5.81 -3.31 -0.19
CA SER A 125 -7.09 -2.66 -0.44
C SER A 125 -7.36 -2.50 -1.94
N TYR A 126 -8.59 -2.78 -2.37
CA TYR A 126 -9.03 -2.54 -3.75
C TYR A 126 -9.38 -1.07 -4.02
N GLY A 127 -9.64 -0.29 -2.96
CA GLY A 127 -9.91 1.13 -3.07
C GLY A 127 -8.60 1.90 -3.27
N SER A 128 -8.54 2.72 -4.31
CA SER A 128 -7.43 3.65 -4.52
C SER A 128 -7.63 4.94 -3.74
N SER A 129 -6.52 5.54 -3.31
CA SER A 129 -6.45 6.92 -2.82
C SER A 129 -5.58 7.75 -3.75
N GLU A 130 -6.04 8.95 -4.10
CA GLU A 130 -5.26 9.92 -4.88
C GLU A 130 -4.67 10.96 -3.93
N THR A 131 -3.35 10.93 -3.75
CA THR A 131 -2.60 11.94 -2.98
C THR A 131 -1.62 12.62 -3.93
N ASP A 132 -1.69 13.94 -4.05
CA ASP A 132 -0.83 14.73 -4.93
C ASP A 132 -0.80 14.25 -6.40
N ASN A 133 -1.96 13.87 -6.95
CA ASN A 133 -2.12 13.29 -8.29
C ASN A 133 -1.37 11.97 -8.52
N VAL A 134 -0.99 11.27 -7.45
CA VAL A 134 -0.45 9.91 -7.49
C VAL A 134 -1.51 8.95 -6.95
N VAL A 135 -1.89 7.98 -7.79
CA VAL A 135 -2.83 6.91 -7.42
C VAL A 135 -2.06 5.87 -6.62
N THR A 136 -2.53 5.63 -5.40
CA THR A 136 -1.95 4.67 -4.46
C THR A 136 -3.00 3.73 -3.90
N TYR A 137 -2.58 2.55 -3.50
CA TYR A 137 -3.40 1.54 -2.86
C TYR A 137 -2.85 1.25 -1.48
N GLU A 138 -3.73 1.30 -0.49
CA GLU A 138 -3.36 1.04 0.90
C GLU A 138 -3.18 -0.46 1.13
N THR A 139 -2.07 -0.84 1.73
CA THR A 139 -1.72 -2.22 2.07
C THR A 139 -1.47 -2.31 3.57
N GLU A 140 -2.17 -3.23 4.22
CA GLU A 140 -2.01 -3.52 5.65
C GLU A 140 -1.00 -4.66 5.81
N LEU A 141 0.04 -4.42 6.61
CA LEU A 141 1.01 -5.43 7.01
C LEU A 141 0.93 -5.68 8.52
N SER A 142 1.10 -6.94 8.93
CA SER A 142 1.23 -7.32 10.33
C SER A 142 2.69 -7.17 10.78
N ALA A 143 2.90 -6.61 11.97
CA ALA A 143 4.20 -6.46 12.57
C ALA A 143 4.15 -6.86 14.04
N SER A 144 5.05 -7.76 14.45
CA SER A 144 5.19 -8.14 15.86
C SER A 144 6.04 -7.11 16.61
N ASN A 145 5.57 -6.69 17.77
CA ASN A 145 6.19 -5.67 18.63
C ASN A 145 6.37 -6.20 20.06
N GLU A 146 7.00 -7.37 20.18
CA GLU A 146 7.17 -8.05 21.47
C GLU A 146 7.96 -7.24 22.51
N ASP A 147 8.87 -6.38 22.05
CA ASP A 147 9.71 -5.54 22.90
C ASP A 147 9.10 -4.16 23.18
N LEU A 148 7.89 -3.89 22.66
CA LEU A 148 7.17 -2.62 22.80
C LEU A 148 7.99 -1.40 22.35
N SER A 149 8.95 -1.61 21.45
CA SER A 149 9.78 -0.53 20.91
C SER A 149 8.98 0.34 19.92
N LEU A 150 8.14 -0.29 19.10
CA LEU A 150 7.30 0.41 18.14
C LEU A 150 6.15 1.11 18.86
N ARG A 151 5.86 2.35 18.43
CA ARG A 151 4.75 3.15 18.94
C ARG A 151 3.80 3.52 17.80
N PRO A 152 2.48 3.57 18.05
CA PRO A 152 1.52 4.05 17.07
C PRO A 152 1.88 5.45 16.56
N GLY A 153 1.72 5.66 15.25
CA GLY A 153 2.03 6.94 14.59
C GLY A 153 3.49 7.13 14.17
N MET A 154 4.36 6.14 14.32
CA MET A 154 5.71 6.16 13.72
C MET A 154 5.64 6.01 12.20
N THR A 155 6.51 6.73 11.50
CA THR A 155 6.74 6.55 10.07
C THR A 155 7.67 5.36 9.84
N ALA A 156 7.34 4.53 8.85
CA ALA A 156 8.16 3.41 8.44
C ALA A 156 8.29 3.34 6.92
N THR A 157 9.40 2.76 6.46
CA THR A 157 9.58 2.35 5.07
C THR A 157 9.56 0.83 5.03
N ALA A 158 8.75 0.26 4.12
CA ALA A 158 8.60 -1.18 3.98
C ALA A 158 9.04 -1.66 2.60
N ASP A 159 9.80 -2.75 2.58
CA ASP A 159 10.21 -3.50 1.40
C ASP A 159 9.39 -4.80 1.36
N ILE A 160 8.51 -4.93 0.37
CA ILE A 160 7.68 -6.13 0.18
C ILE A 160 8.38 -7.06 -0.82
N HIS A 161 8.55 -8.33 -0.44
CA HIS A 161 9.19 -9.32 -1.29
C HIS A 161 8.16 -9.90 -2.27
N VAL A 162 8.13 -9.35 -3.49
CA VAL A 162 7.12 -9.70 -4.50
C VAL A 162 7.40 -11.00 -5.26
N ALA A 163 8.67 -11.40 -5.39
CA ALA A 163 9.06 -12.61 -6.09
C ALA A 163 10.44 -13.09 -5.63
N GLN A 164 10.61 -14.40 -5.53
CA GLN A 164 11.88 -15.03 -5.21
C GLN A 164 12.09 -16.24 -6.12
N HIS A 165 13.20 -16.25 -6.84
CA HIS A 165 13.66 -17.40 -7.62
C HIS A 165 14.96 -17.91 -7.01
N SER A 166 15.04 -19.22 -6.80
CA SER A 166 16.25 -19.90 -6.31
C SER A 166 16.90 -20.66 -7.46
N ASP A 167 18.21 -20.90 -7.36
CA ASP A 167 18.98 -21.67 -8.35
C ASP A 167 18.97 -21.08 -9.77
N VAL A 168 19.11 -19.76 -9.88
CA VAL A 168 19.15 -19.02 -11.15
C VAL A 168 20.54 -18.46 -11.45
N LEU A 169 20.84 -18.28 -12.75
CA LEU A 169 22.07 -17.61 -13.18
C LEU A 169 21.86 -16.10 -13.18
N LEU A 170 22.73 -15.39 -12.47
CA LEU A 170 22.68 -13.93 -12.37
C LEU A 170 23.85 -13.32 -13.14
N VAL A 171 23.55 -12.33 -13.98
CA VAL A 171 24.57 -11.47 -14.59
C VAL A 171 24.41 -10.04 -14.12
N PRO A 172 25.52 -9.28 -13.94
CA PRO A 172 25.42 -7.85 -13.68
C PRO A 172 24.68 -7.15 -14.82
N ILE A 173 23.85 -6.15 -14.51
CA ILE A 173 23.08 -5.42 -15.52
C ILE A 173 23.96 -4.77 -16.61
N ALA A 174 25.22 -4.46 -16.28
CA ALA A 174 26.20 -3.92 -17.23
C ALA A 174 26.51 -4.89 -18.38
N ALA A 175 26.47 -6.21 -18.14
CA ALA A 175 26.75 -7.22 -19.17
C ALA A 175 25.73 -7.20 -20.32
N LEU A 176 24.47 -6.88 -20.00
CA LEU A 176 23.38 -6.81 -20.98
C LEU A 176 23.46 -5.58 -21.88
N ARG A 177 24.31 -4.61 -21.53
CA ARG A 177 24.52 -3.36 -22.28
C ARG A 177 25.86 -3.32 -23.00
N PHE A 178 26.70 -4.33 -22.79
CA PHE A 178 28.03 -4.35 -23.38
C PHE A 178 27.92 -4.73 -24.86
N GLU A 179 28.45 -3.87 -25.73
CA GLU A 179 28.68 -4.16 -27.13
C GLU A 179 30.18 -4.00 -27.41
N PRO A 180 30.88 -5.04 -27.90
CA PRO A 180 32.29 -4.92 -28.21
C PRO A 180 32.50 -3.93 -29.35
N THR A 181 33.44 -3.00 -29.19
CA THR A 181 33.79 -2.09 -30.28
C THR A 181 34.50 -2.91 -31.38
N PRO A 182 34.02 -2.91 -32.63
CA PRO A 182 34.74 -3.58 -33.70
C PRO A 182 36.16 -3.00 -33.82
N PRO A 183 37.20 -3.81 -34.02
CA PRO A 183 38.61 -3.37 -34.03
C PRO A 183 38.96 -2.35 -35.13
N ASP A 184 38.00 -1.95 -35.98
CA ASP A 184 38.18 -0.97 -37.06
C ASP A 184 37.60 0.43 -36.76
N GLN A 185 37.13 0.68 -35.54
CA GLN A 185 36.63 1.99 -35.11
C GLN A 185 37.34 2.50 -33.86
N ALA A 186 38.66 2.69 -33.95
CA ALA A 186 39.34 3.63 -33.06
C ALA A 186 38.72 5.04 -33.23
N PRO A 187 38.55 5.83 -32.15
CA PRO A 187 37.90 7.13 -32.24
C PRO A 187 38.74 8.05 -33.11
N LYS A 188 38.31 8.27 -34.37
CA LYS A 188 38.80 9.39 -35.16
C LYS A 188 38.32 10.64 -34.45
N THR A 189 39.22 11.26 -33.70
CA THR A 189 39.16 12.66 -33.28
C THR A 189 38.94 13.49 -34.53
N SER A 190 37.69 13.76 -34.88
CA SER A 190 37.36 14.68 -35.95
C SER A 190 37.60 16.09 -35.42
N SER A 191 38.86 16.51 -35.56
CA SER A 191 39.22 17.91 -35.77
C SER A 191 38.22 18.49 -36.77
N LYS A 192 37.27 19.29 -36.29
CA LYS A 192 36.47 20.16 -37.15
C LYS A 192 37.40 21.25 -37.66
N SER A 193 38.05 20.97 -38.77
CA SER A 193 38.70 21.97 -39.60
C SER A 193 37.66 22.96 -40.10
N ASN A 194 38.02 24.22 -39.93
CA ASN A 194 37.32 25.43 -40.28
C ASN A 194 37.04 25.50 -41.79
N GLU A 195 35.82 25.22 -42.24
CA GLU A 195 35.35 25.61 -43.57
C GLU A 195 33.82 25.50 -43.65
N SER A 196 33.11 26.61 -43.40
CA SER A 196 31.90 27.04 -44.12
C SER A 196 31.32 28.30 -43.46
N PHE A 197 32.07 29.40 -43.51
CA PHE A 197 31.57 30.74 -43.17
C PHE A 197 30.94 31.46 -44.38
N LEU A 198 30.89 30.83 -45.56
CA LEU A 198 30.44 31.48 -46.81
C LEU A 198 29.03 31.12 -47.29
N SER A 199 28.24 30.31 -46.56
CA SER A 199 26.85 30.01 -46.94
C SER A 199 25.79 30.89 -46.27
N LYS A 200 26.20 31.91 -45.49
CA LYS A 200 25.29 32.78 -44.70
C LYS A 200 24.77 34.04 -45.42
N LEU A 201 24.86 34.15 -46.75
CA LEU A 201 24.54 35.42 -47.45
C LEU A 201 23.44 35.35 -48.53
N MET A 202 22.46 34.43 -48.42
CA MET A 202 21.31 34.41 -49.33
C MET A 202 19.98 34.26 -48.56
N PRO A 203 19.06 35.25 -48.61
CA PRO A 203 17.72 35.14 -48.06
C PRO A 203 16.76 34.46 -49.06
N GLY A 204 16.20 33.31 -48.68
CA GLY A 204 15.17 32.58 -49.43
C GLY A 204 13.75 32.78 -48.86
N PRO A 205 12.69 32.66 -49.68
CA PRO A 205 11.31 33.05 -49.34
C PRO A 205 10.61 32.06 -48.37
N PRO A 206 9.56 32.50 -47.65
CA PRO A 206 8.98 31.72 -46.55
C PRO A 206 8.09 30.58 -47.07
N ARG A 207 8.26 29.38 -46.50
CA ARG A 207 7.28 28.28 -46.61
C ARG A 207 6.44 28.19 -45.33
N ARG A 208 5.14 28.02 -45.56
CA ARG A 208 4.02 28.09 -44.62
C ARG A 208 3.59 26.68 -44.24
N GLY A 209 3.43 26.44 -42.93
CA GLY A 209 2.45 25.51 -42.34
C GLY A 209 2.79 24.02 -42.29
N GLY A 210 2.69 23.45 -41.08
CA GLY A 210 2.69 21.99 -40.86
C GLY A 210 2.99 21.61 -39.41
N SER A 211 2.00 21.73 -38.53
CA SER A 211 2.01 21.24 -37.15
C SER A 211 2.14 19.71 -37.12
N GLY A 212 3.01 19.20 -36.26
CA GLY A 212 3.25 17.76 -36.07
C GLY A 212 4.24 17.54 -34.93
N SER A 213 3.79 17.81 -33.71
CA SER A 213 4.54 17.54 -32.48
C SER A 213 4.61 16.04 -32.20
N GLY A 214 5.61 15.37 -32.76
CA GLY A 214 6.06 14.06 -32.31
C GLY A 214 7.18 14.22 -31.29
N ARG A 215 6.86 14.13 -29.99
CA ARG A 215 7.86 13.91 -28.94
C ARG A 215 8.39 12.48 -29.11
N PRO A 216 9.71 12.25 -29.19
CA PRO A 216 10.23 10.90 -29.02
C PRO A 216 10.04 10.51 -27.54
N GLN A 217 9.14 9.57 -27.33
CA GLN A 217 8.93 8.90 -26.05
C GLN A 217 10.11 7.94 -25.88
N ASN A 218 10.99 8.24 -24.92
CA ASN A 218 11.98 7.29 -24.43
C ASN A 218 11.24 6.18 -23.69
N ASP A 219 10.77 5.18 -24.43
CA ASP A 219 10.24 3.95 -23.89
C ASP A 219 11.43 3.02 -23.56
N ASN A 220 11.98 3.18 -22.35
CA ASN A 220 12.80 2.14 -21.74
C ASN A 220 11.87 1.05 -21.22
N MET A 221 11.18 0.38 -22.15
CA MET A 221 10.43 -0.83 -21.87
C MET A 221 11.25 -1.96 -22.50
N LEU A 222 12.16 -2.53 -21.71
CA LEU A 222 12.81 -3.80 -22.04
C LEU A 222 11.70 -4.84 -22.17
N GLU A 223 11.34 -5.18 -23.41
CA GLU A 223 10.36 -6.20 -23.72
C GLU A 223 10.77 -7.52 -23.06
N ARG A 224 9.97 -7.96 -22.07
CA ARG A 224 10.03 -9.30 -21.52
C ARG A 224 9.76 -10.28 -22.67
N GLY A 225 10.82 -10.92 -23.16
CA GLY A 225 10.75 -11.98 -24.18
C GLY A 225 11.58 -11.74 -25.44
N SER A 226 12.23 -10.59 -25.61
CA SER A 226 13.19 -10.40 -26.70
C SER A 226 14.56 -10.93 -26.27
N GLY A 227 15.08 -11.93 -27.00
CA GLY A 227 16.40 -12.51 -26.75
C GLY A 227 17.44 -11.40 -26.63
N SER A 228 18.09 -11.33 -25.48
CA SER A 228 19.14 -10.35 -25.21
C SER A 228 20.49 -11.03 -25.35
N THR A 229 21.47 -10.33 -25.91
CA THR A 229 22.80 -10.90 -26.12
C THR A 229 23.72 -10.49 -24.98
N ILE A 230 24.35 -11.47 -24.34
CA ILE A 230 25.49 -11.23 -23.45
C ILE A 230 26.77 -11.69 -24.12
N TRP A 231 27.89 -11.07 -23.77
CA TRP A 231 29.19 -11.47 -24.29
C TRP A 231 29.96 -12.20 -23.21
N ILE A 232 30.40 -13.41 -23.50
CA ILE A 232 31.29 -14.17 -22.64
C ILE A 232 32.71 -14.19 -23.20
N LEU A 233 33.69 -14.34 -22.33
CA LEU A 233 35.09 -14.47 -22.74
C LEU A 233 35.40 -15.97 -22.97
N GLN A 234 35.63 -16.34 -24.24
CA GLN A 234 36.11 -17.67 -24.62
C GLN A 234 37.46 -17.53 -25.34
N ASP A 235 38.49 -18.23 -24.86
CA ASP A 235 39.86 -18.16 -25.42
C ASP A 235 40.38 -16.71 -25.58
N ASN A 236 40.09 -15.86 -24.58
CA ASN A 236 40.44 -14.44 -24.57
C ASN A 236 39.82 -13.63 -25.73
N ARG A 237 38.68 -14.10 -26.28
CA ARG A 237 37.89 -13.40 -27.30
C ARG A 237 36.43 -13.28 -26.86
N PRO A 238 35.77 -12.14 -27.13
CA PRO A 238 34.34 -11.98 -26.86
C PRO A 238 33.52 -12.89 -27.78
N SER A 239 32.64 -13.70 -27.20
CA SER A 239 31.71 -14.60 -27.88
C SER A 239 30.27 -14.26 -27.46
N PRO A 240 29.35 -13.97 -28.40
CA PRO A 240 27.98 -13.62 -28.08
C PRO A 240 27.16 -14.88 -27.73
N ILE A 241 26.36 -14.79 -26.68
CA ILE A 241 25.37 -15.78 -26.29
C ILE A 241 24.01 -15.10 -26.20
N GLU A 242 23.01 -15.67 -26.87
CA GLU A 242 21.62 -15.28 -26.71
C GLU A 242 21.08 -15.82 -25.39
N VAL A 243 20.52 -14.93 -24.58
CA VAL A 243 19.90 -15.25 -23.30
C VAL A 243 18.48 -14.69 -23.21
N THR A 244 17.65 -15.40 -22.46
CA THR A 244 16.35 -14.96 -22.01
C THR A 244 16.50 -14.26 -20.66
N ILE A 245 16.00 -13.03 -20.57
CA ILE A 245 16.00 -12.23 -19.34
C ILE A 245 14.82 -12.61 -18.44
N GLY A 246 15.11 -12.88 -17.17
CA GLY A 246 14.15 -13.12 -16.10
C GLY A 246 13.96 -11.91 -15.18
N LEU A 247 13.85 -12.16 -13.87
CA LEU A 247 13.72 -11.10 -12.87
C LEU A 247 15.01 -10.29 -12.70
N SER A 248 14.87 -9.03 -12.32
CA SER A 248 16.01 -8.18 -11.95
C SER A 248 15.74 -7.47 -10.63
N ASP A 249 16.77 -7.37 -9.79
CA ASP A 249 16.80 -6.59 -8.56
C ASP A 249 17.40 -5.18 -8.78
N GLY A 250 17.63 -4.79 -10.05
CA GLY A 250 18.26 -3.53 -10.45
C GLY A 250 19.79 -3.56 -10.51
N ARG A 251 20.46 -4.52 -9.84
CA ARG A 251 21.92 -4.69 -9.89
C ARG A 251 22.32 -5.91 -10.73
N TYR A 252 21.61 -7.00 -10.52
CA TYR A 252 21.73 -8.26 -11.21
C TYR A 252 20.44 -8.56 -11.97
N THR A 253 20.57 -9.35 -13.02
CA THR A 253 19.47 -9.81 -13.84
C THR A 253 19.59 -11.31 -14.00
N GLU A 254 18.50 -12.01 -13.73
CA GLU A 254 18.35 -13.42 -14.04
C GLU A 254 18.44 -13.62 -15.54
N VAL A 255 19.26 -14.59 -15.94
CA VAL A 255 19.40 -14.98 -17.34
C VAL A 255 19.37 -16.49 -17.47
N SER A 256 18.78 -16.95 -18.56
CA SER A 256 18.83 -18.36 -18.96
C SER A 256 19.13 -18.45 -20.46
N GLY A 257 19.92 -19.42 -20.87
CA GLY A 257 20.29 -19.56 -22.28
C GLY A 257 21.22 -20.74 -22.49
N ASP A 258 21.15 -21.33 -23.67
CA ASP A 258 22.01 -22.45 -24.04
C ASP A 258 23.47 -21.99 -24.09
N GLY A 259 24.36 -22.72 -23.38
CA GLY A 259 25.78 -22.40 -23.31
C GLY A 259 26.21 -21.54 -22.12
N LEU A 260 25.27 -21.07 -21.29
CA LEU A 260 25.59 -20.36 -20.04
C LEU A 260 25.67 -21.34 -18.86
N ASN A 261 26.81 -21.35 -18.17
CA ASN A 261 27.03 -22.18 -16.98
C ASN A 261 27.53 -21.34 -15.80
N VAL A 262 27.37 -21.86 -14.58
CA VAL A 262 27.97 -21.28 -13.37
C VAL A 262 29.49 -21.16 -13.58
N GLY A 263 30.03 -19.96 -13.37
CA GLY A 263 31.45 -19.65 -13.56
C GLY A 263 31.85 -19.16 -14.95
N SER A 264 30.89 -18.98 -15.88
CA SER A 264 31.17 -18.34 -17.18
C SER A 264 31.65 -16.90 -16.99
N GLU A 265 32.75 -16.52 -17.63
CA GLU A 265 33.28 -15.16 -17.58
C GLU A 265 32.47 -14.25 -18.51
N VAL A 266 31.68 -13.35 -17.93
CA VAL A 266 30.84 -12.40 -18.66
C VAL A 266 31.53 -11.04 -18.74
N ILE A 267 31.49 -10.41 -19.92
CA ILE A 267 32.11 -9.12 -20.16
C ILE A 267 31.13 -8.01 -19.78
N ILE A 268 31.57 -7.11 -18.91
CA ILE A 268 30.76 -5.98 -18.39
C ILE A 268 31.24 -4.61 -18.89
N SER A 269 32.49 -4.51 -19.35
CA SER A 269 33.10 -3.27 -19.83
C SER A 269 34.41 -3.55 -20.56
N GLU A 270 34.75 -2.69 -21.51
CA GLU A 270 36.07 -2.62 -22.14
C GLU A 270 36.79 -1.38 -21.60
N SER A 271 37.99 -1.53 -21.04
CA SER A 271 38.83 -0.40 -20.65
C SER A 271 39.68 0.02 -21.84
N ILE A 272 39.51 1.26 -22.30
CA ILE A 272 40.30 1.91 -23.34
C ILE A 272 41.61 2.43 -22.76
#